data_AF-A0A1S9AWV2-F1
#
_entry.id   AF-A0A1S9AWV2-F1
#
_cell.length_a   1.000
_cell.length_b   1.000
_cell.length_c   1.000
_cell.angle_alpha   90.00
_cell.angle_beta   90.00
_cell.angle_gamma   90.00
#
_symmetry.space_group_name_H-M   'P 1'
#
loop_
_entity.id
_entity.type
_entity.pdbx_description
1 polymer ?
#
loop_
_entity_poly.entity_id
_entity_poly.type
_entity_poly.pdbx_seq_one_letter_code
_entity_poly.pdbx_strand_id
1 'polypeptide(L)'
;MSLLSLLQHLAAADTMPQPTERRTALAQLARTAAVALPAVLAGAVVTPATAQRSGTLLDALLLILRVEWLQEAFYSRLLTAPTVVPAAIQPDLALIRAQQQQHVALLENVISTSGGVLPTRPTYDFTGSHGQTTPSLFPDVFTSADTALAVAQVLEDFSVRAYQGQLASLMSNNDLMDLVVRMYAVEGRHAAHLRRLRQQRGASVKPWISGTDGDGPIPPATAPIYAGEGQLEQLATVSVYPPVKTSLVALLPTLPVLTDAEQKAAATEAYDEPLTTAEAQRIMALFVI
;
A
#
# COMPACT_ATOMS: atom_id res chain seq x y z
N MET A 1 -22.16 8.33 -11.53
CA MET A 1 -22.54 7.74 -10.22
C MET A 1 -21.57 8.29 -9.18
N SER A 2 -22.07 8.80 -8.04
CA SER A 2 -21.23 9.43 -7.01
C SER A 2 -20.61 8.36 -6.10
N LEU A 3 -19.35 8.51 -5.69
CA LEU A 3 -18.70 7.64 -4.69
C LEU A 3 -19.58 7.50 -3.43
N LEU A 4 -20.29 8.57 -3.05
CA LEU A 4 -21.22 8.58 -1.93
C LEU A 4 -22.37 7.58 -2.09
N SER A 5 -22.88 7.38 -3.32
CA SER A 5 -23.96 6.42 -3.59
C SER A 5 -23.50 4.96 -3.52
N LEU A 6 -22.24 4.70 -3.88
CA LEU A 6 -21.61 3.38 -3.77
C LEU A 6 -21.26 3.07 -2.31
N LEU A 7 -20.73 4.05 -1.57
CA LEU A 7 -20.41 3.93 -0.16
C LEU A 7 -21.65 3.76 0.72
N GLN A 8 -22.77 4.42 0.41
CA GLN A 8 -24.04 4.21 1.12
C GLN A 8 -24.62 2.81 0.91
N HIS A 9 -24.45 2.21 -0.27
CA HIS A 9 -24.88 0.83 -0.51
C HIS A 9 -23.98 -0.20 0.20
N LEU A 10 -22.69 0.10 0.34
CA LEU A 10 -21.74 -0.78 1.06
C LEU A 10 -21.86 -0.63 2.58
N ALA A 11 -22.15 0.57 3.10
CA ALA A 11 -22.32 0.83 4.53
C ALA A 11 -23.62 0.26 5.11
N ALA A 12 -24.66 0.06 4.29
CA ALA A 12 -25.91 -0.54 4.72
C ALA A 12 -25.83 -2.06 4.98
N ALA A 13 -24.74 -2.72 4.54
CA ALA A 13 -24.57 -4.17 4.66
C ALA A 13 -24.11 -4.65 6.05
N ASP A 14 -23.58 -3.76 6.91
CA ASP A 14 -23.05 -4.14 8.22
C ASP A 14 -23.83 -3.44 9.36
N THR A 15 -24.96 -4.02 9.74
CA THR A 15 -25.55 -3.76 11.07
C THR A 15 -25.56 -5.05 11.88
N MET A 16 -24.43 -5.36 12.51
CA MET A 16 -24.36 -6.34 13.60
C MET A 16 -23.75 -5.67 14.85
N PRO A 17 -24.17 -6.03 16.07
CA PRO A 17 -23.82 -5.31 17.30
C PRO A 17 -22.37 -5.57 17.75
N GLN A 18 -21.70 -4.52 18.27
CA GLN A 18 -20.39 -4.48 18.95
C GLN A 18 -20.52 -4.67 20.49
N PRO A 19 -19.46 -4.70 21.36
CA PRO A 19 -18.01 -5.01 21.24
C PRO A 19 -17.44 -5.89 22.39
N THR A 20 -16.39 -6.70 22.17
CA THR A 20 -15.53 -7.21 23.28
C THR A 20 -14.08 -7.48 22.89
N GLU A 21 -13.79 -7.79 21.62
CA GLU A 21 -12.47 -8.33 21.21
C GLU A 21 -11.36 -7.28 21.09
N ARG A 22 -11.69 -6.02 20.75
CA ARG A 22 -10.71 -4.94 20.52
C ARG A 22 -9.80 -4.63 21.73
N ARG A 23 -10.30 -4.82 22.96
CA ARG A 23 -9.49 -4.56 24.19
C ARG A 23 -8.52 -5.70 24.50
N THR A 24 -8.82 -6.90 24.05
CA THR A 24 -7.98 -8.09 24.24
C THR A 24 -6.80 -8.10 23.26
N ALA A 25 -7.01 -7.60 22.04
CA ALA A 25 -5.99 -7.41 21.02
C ALA A 25 -4.87 -6.43 21.44
N LEU A 26 -5.25 -5.28 22.00
CA LEU A 26 -4.32 -4.29 22.55
C LEU A 26 -3.47 -4.86 23.70
N ALA A 27 -4.04 -5.79 24.48
CA ALA A 27 -3.35 -6.42 25.58
C ALA A 27 -2.38 -7.54 25.15
N GLN A 28 -2.42 -8.02 23.91
CA GLN A 28 -1.49 -9.05 23.40
C GLN A 28 -0.23 -8.43 22.80
N LEU A 29 -0.34 -7.28 22.15
CA LEU A 29 0.81 -6.54 21.62
C LEU A 29 1.69 -5.96 22.77
N ALA A 30 1.07 -5.66 23.92
CA ALA A 30 1.78 -5.35 25.16
C ALA A 30 2.52 -6.55 25.80
N ARG A 31 2.10 -7.80 25.51
CA ARG A 31 2.70 -9.02 26.11
C ARG A 31 3.93 -9.54 25.36
N THR A 32 4.22 -9.03 24.17
CA THR A 32 5.47 -9.35 23.44
C THR A 32 6.67 -8.53 23.91
N ALA A 33 6.51 -7.65 24.92
CA ALA A 33 7.58 -6.80 25.43
C ALA A 33 8.20 -7.23 26.78
N ALA A 34 7.71 -8.30 27.44
CA ALA A 34 8.24 -8.68 28.75
C ALA A 34 8.12 -10.18 29.07
N VAL A 35 9.15 -10.97 28.73
CA VAL A 35 9.51 -12.19 29.46
C VAL A 35 11.04 -12.29 29.53
N ALA A 36 11.58 -12.32 30.75
CA ALA A 36 13.00 -12.36 31.05
C ALA A 36 13.38 -13.67 31.79
N LEU A 37 14.48 -14.31 31.31
CA LEU A 37 15.51 -15.09 32.03
C LEU A 37 15.21 -16.57 32.45
N PRO A 38 16.24 -17.47 32.43
CA PRO A 38 17.34 -17.47 33.40
C PRO A 38 18.77 -17.50 32.82
N ALA A 39 19.69 -16.88 33.57
CA ALA A 39 21.13 -16.86 33.35
C ALA A 39 21.82 -18.11 33.93
N VAL A 40 22.61 -18.85 33.13
CA VAL A 40 23.87 -19.51 33.54
C VAL A 40 24.74 -19.79 32.29
N LEU A 41 25.88 -19.11 32.17
CA LEU A 41 27.25 -19.63 31.97
C LEU A 41 28.17 -18.53 31.41
N ALA A 42 29.35 -18.46 32.02
CA ALA A 42 30.27 -17.34 32.04
C ALA A 42 31.00 -17.07 30.71
N GLY A 43 31.30 -15.79 30.47
CA GLY A 43 32.46 -15.40 29.67
C GLY A 43 32.21 -15.12 28.18
N ALA A 44 31.41 -14.10 27.87
CA ALA A 44 31.57 -13.37 26.61
C ALA A 44 31.11 -11.93 26.83
N VAL A 45 31.89 -10.98 26.33
CA VAL A 45 31.51 -9.56 26.30
C VAL A 45 30.23 -9.45 25.49
N VAL A 46 29.10 -9.24 26.16
CA VAL A 46 27.80 -9.04 25.51
C VAL A 46 27.80 -7.61 24.98
N THR A 47 28.23 -7.45 23.73
CA THR A 47 27.68 -6.37 22.92
C THR A 47 26.19 -6.69 22.77
N PRO A 48 25.26 -5.77 23.07
CA PRO A 48 23.86 -5.98 22.72
C PRO A 48 23.76 -5.87 21.21
N ALA A 49 24.01 -6.99 20.51
CA ALA A 49 23.50 -7.18 19.18
C ALA A 49 22.01 -7.46 19.32
N THR A 50 21.21 -6.40 19.48
CA THR A 50 19.82 -6.41 19.00
C THR A 50 19.88 -6.62 17.50
N ALA A 51 19.99 -7.89 17.09
CA ALA A 51 19.57 -8.28 15.76
C ALA A 51 18.05 -8.04 15.73
N GLN A 52 17.66 -6.84 15.32
CA GLN A 52 16.27 -6.51 15.01
C GLN A 52 15.82 -7.58 14.01
N ARG A 53 14.99 -8.53 14.46
CA ARG A 53 14.38 -9.50 13.56
C ARG A 53 13.52 -8.69 12.60
N SER A 54 13.92 -8.57 11.34
CA SER A 54 13.11 -7.90 10.33
C SER A 54 11.82 -8.72 10.07
N GLY A 55 10.71 -8.03 9.84
CA GLY A 55 9.43 -8.66 9.53
C GLY A 55 8.57 -8.99 10.75
N THR A 56 8.66 -8.19 11.82
CA THR A 56 7.71 -8.29 12.94
C THR A 56 6.35 -7.66 12.61
N LEU A 57 5.33 -7.92 13.44
CA LEU A 57 4.05 -7.20 13.39
C LEU A 57 4.25 -5.68 13.45
N LEU A 58 5.15 -5.21 14.31
CA LEU A 58 5.43 -3.79 14.47
C LEU A 58 6.11 -3.22 13.21
N ASP A 59 7.09 -3.93 12.63
CA ASP A 59 7.74 -3.46 11.39
C ASP A 59 6.75 -3.33 10.23
N ALA A 60 5.82 -4.28 10.11
CA ALA A 60 4.75 -4.25 9.12
C ALA A 60 3.84 -3.03 9.30
N LEU A 61 3.33 -2.81 10.51
CA LEU A 61 2.47 -1.66 10.82
C LEU A 61 3.20 -0.32 10.61
N LEU A 62 4.49 -0.25 10.96
CA LEU A 62 5.31 0.94 10.75
C LEU A 62 5.57 1.22 9.27
N LEU A 63 5.77 0.18 8.44
CA LEU A 63 5.90 0.37 7.00
C LEU A 63 4.61 0.93 6.41
N ILE A 64 3.47 0.29 6.75
CA ILE A 64 2.13 0.71 6.31
C ILE A 64 1.86 2.15 6.75
N LEU A 65 2.15 2.51 8.01
CA LEU A 65 1.98 3.88 8.49
C LEU A 65 2.79 4.91 7.69
N ARG A 66 4.02 4.57 7.27
CA ARG A 66 4.84 5.48 6.45
C ARG A 66 4.27 5.68 5.05
N VAL A 67 3.66 4.64 4.48
CA VAL A 67 2.91 4.72 3.22
C VAL A 67 1.73 5.69 3.36
N GLU A 68 0.94 5.53 4.41
CA GLU A 68 -0.21 6.41 4.71
C GLU A 68 0.21 7.86 4.95
N TRP A 69 1.33 8.09 5.67
CA TRP A 69 1.87 9.45 5.85
C TRP A 69 2.31 10.10 4.54
N LEU A 70 2.85 9.31 3.58
CA LEU A 70 3.25 9.80 2.27
C LEU A 70 2.00 10.24 1.48
N GLN A 71 0.98 9.39 1.42
CA GLN A 71 -0.27 9.67 0.72
C GLN A 71 -1.04 10.84 1.35
N GLU A 72 -1.20 10.87 2.67
CA GLU A 72 -1.86 11.96 3.37
C GLU A 72 -1.17 13.30 3.09
N ALA A 73 0.18 13.33 3.12
CA ALA A 73 0.94 14.53 2.81
C ALA A 73 0.75 14.97 1.35
N PHE A 74 0.68 14.03 0.41
CA PHE A 74 0.45 14.32 -1.01
C PHE A 74 -0.91 14.99 -1.21
N TYR A 75 -2.00 14.38 -0.75
CA TYR A 75 -3.34 14.93 -0.94
C TYR A 75 -3.56 16.22 -0.15
N SER A 76 -2.98 16.33 1.04
CA SER A 76 -2.98 17.58 1.81
C SER A 76 -2.34 18.72 1.01
N ARG A 77 -1.20 18.47 0.35
CA ARG A 77 -0.56 19.47 -0.52
C ARG A 77 -1.31 19.70 -1.83
N LEU A 78 -1.80 18.66 -2.49
CA LEU A 78 -2.52 18.78 -3.76
C LEU A 78 -3.78 19.64 -3.62
N LEU A 79 -4.50 19.49 -2.50
CA LEU A 79 -5.72 20.26 -2.23
C LEU A 79 -5.47 21.73 -1.84
N THR A 80 -4.22 22.15 -1.60
CA THR A 80 -3.88 23.58 -1.48
C THR A 80 -3.60 24.24 -2.84
N ALA A 81 -3.53 23.46 -3.92
CA ALA A 81 -3.33 23.92 -5.29
C ALA A 81 -4.62 23.76 -6.13
N PRO A 82 -5.72 24.50 -5.81
CA PRO A 82 -7.04 24.27 -6.41
C PRO A 82 -7.09 24.57 -7.92
N THR A 83 -6.12 25.29 -8.47
CA THR A 83 -6.00 25.55 -9.91
C THR A 83 -5.49 24.34 -10.70
N VAL A 84 -4.82 23.39 -10.03
CA VAL A 84 -4.32 22.14 -10.62
C VAL A 84 -5.41 21.11 -10.72
N VAL A 85 -6.30 21.07 -9.72
CA VAL A 85 -7.36 20.07 -9.60
C VAL A 85 -8.67 20.66 -10.11
N PRO A 86 -9.22 20.19 -11.25
CA PRO A 86 -10.52 20.65 -11.73
C PRO A 86 -11.60 20.54 -10.65
N ALA A 87 -12.47 21.56 -10.54
CA ALA A 87 -13.48 21.64 -9.49
C ALA A 87 -14.37 20.38 -9.41
N ALA A 88 -14.64 19.73 -10.54
CA ALA A 88 -15.45 18.52 -10.61
C ALA A 88 -14.84 17.31 -9.89
N ILE A 89 -13.52 17.25 -9.71
CA ILE A 89 -12.83 16.12 -9.07
C ILE A 89 -12.33 16.45 -7.64
N GLN A 90 -12.38 17.70 -7.21
CA GLN A 90 -11.93 18.11 -5.88
C GLN A 90 -12.64 17.35 -4.73
N PRO A 91 -13.98 17.11 -4.77
CA PRO A 91 -14.64 16.35 -3.71
C PRO A 91 -14.11 14.92 -3.59
N ASP A 92 -13.75 14.29 -4.70
CA ASP A 92 -13.20 12.93 -4.70
C ASP A 92 -11.82 12.90 -4.03
N LEU A 93 -10.94 13.85 -4.39
CA LEU A 93 -9.61 13.94 -3.78
C LEU A 93 -9.67 14.33 -2.29
N ALA A 94 -10.65 15.16 -1.91
CA ALA A 94 -10.89 15.50 -0.51
C ALA A 94 -11.35 14.28 0.31
N LEU A 95 -12.15 13.40 -0.29
CA LEU A 95 -12.59 12.15 0.33
C LEU A 95 -11.42 11.18 0.49
N ILE A 96 -10.61 10.99 -0.56
CA ILE A 96 -9.39 10.15 -0.46
C ILE A 96 -8.50 10.68 0.68
N ARG A 97 -8.21 11.99 0.73
CA ARG A 97 -7.43 12.57 1.84
C ARG A 97 -8.03 12.25 3.21
N ALA A 98 -9.34 12.37 3.37
CA ALA A 98 -10.01 12.10 4.64
C ALA A 98 -9.85 10.62 5.05
N GLN A 99 -9.86 9.70 4.08
CA GLN A 99 -9.63 8.28 4.32
C GLN A 99 -8.17 8.00 4.70
N GLN A 100 -7.20 8.62 4.01
CA GLN A 100 -5.77 8.57 4.38
C GLN A 100 -5.55 9.08 5.82
N GLN A 101 -6.23 10.17 6.22
CA GLN A 101 -6.16 10.69 7.60
C GLN A 101 -6.76 9.71 8.63
N GLN A 102 -7.84 9.01 8.29
CA GLN A 102 -8.45 8.00 9.15
C GLN A 102 -7.53 6.78 9.33
N HIS A 103 -6.88 6.33 8.25
CA HIS A 103 -5.89 5.26 8.28
C HIS A 103 -4.69 5.63 9.15
N VAL A 104 -4.09 6.81 8.95
CA VAL A 104 -2.99 7.33 9.80
C VAL A 104 -3.40 7.32 11.28
N ALA A 105 -4.54 7.93 11.62
CA ALA A 105 -5.00 8.00 13.01
C ALA A 105 -5.23 6.62 13.62
N LEU A 106 -5.79 5.69 12.83
CA LEU A 106 -6.02 4.32 13.28
C LEU A 106 -4.71 3.59 13.56
N LEU A 107 -3.75 3.64 12.63
CA LEU A 107 -2.44 2.99 12.78
C LEU A 107 -1.62 3.59 13.92
N GLU A 108 -1.54 4.92 14.01
CA GLU A 108 -0.85 5.61 15.10
C GLU A 108 -1.42 5.22 16.46
N ASN A 109 -2.76 5.15 16.56
CA ASN A 109 -3.42 4.70 17.77
C ASN A 109 -3.12 3.24 18.08
N VAL A 110 -3.25 2.32 17.11
CA VAL A 110 -2.97 0.89 17.28
C VAL A 110 -1.53 0.67 17.73
N ILE A 111 -0.56 1.31 17.09
CA ILE A 111 0.86 1.18 17.43
C ILE A 111 1.12 1.72 18.84
N SER A 112 0.65 2.93 19.14
CA SER A 112 0.92 3.59 20.43
C SER A 112 0.26 2.88 21.61
N THR A 113 -1.02 2.52 21.48
CA THR A 113 -1.76 1.81 22.55
C THR A 113 -1.23 0.40 22.82
N SER A 114 -0.51 -0.14 21.85
CA SER A 114 0.17 -1.41 21.94
C SER A 114 1.60 -1.33 22.52
N GLY A 115 2.05 -0.13 22.89
CA GLY A 115 3.41 0.13 23.41
C GLY A 115 4.49 0.27 22.34
N GLY A 116 4.11 0.29 21.05
CA GLY A 116 5.02 0.60 19.96
C GLY A 116 5.38 2.09 19.95
N VAL A 117 6.59 2.39 19.47
CA VAL A 117 7.07 3.78 19.35
C VAL A 117 6.86 4.26 17.93
N LEU A 118 6.16 5.40 17.78
CA LEU A 118 6.01 6.07 16.49
C LEU A 118 7.33 6.76 16.10
N PRO A 119 7.84 6.54 14.88
CA PRO A 119 8.98 7.28 14.37
C PRO A 119 8.60 8.72 14.07
N THR A 120 9.60 9.59 13.89
CA THR A 120 9.37 10.94 13.39
C THR A 120 8.83 10.89 11.97
N ARG A 121 7.76 11.64 11.70
CA ARG A 121 7.18 11.76 10.36
C ARG A 121 8.18 12.44 9.41
N PRO A 122 8.50 11.84 8.24
CA PRO A 122 9.38 12.46 7.25
C PRO A 122 8.80 13.72 6.62
N THR A 123 9.66 14.52 6.00
CA THR A 123 9.24 15.58 5.07
C THR A 123 9.26 15.03 3.65
N TYR A 124 8.36 15.52 2.80
CA TYR A 124 8.18 15.00 1.45
C TYR A 124 8.36 16.06 0.36
N ASP A 125 9.07 15.69 -0.70
CA ASP A 125 9.18 16.39 -1.97
C ASP A 125 8.60 15.55 -3.11
N PHE A 126 7.34 15.83 -3.45
CA PHE A 126 6.63 15.11 -4.52
C PHE A 126 7.12 15.43 -5.93
N THR A 127 8.03 16.39 -6.09
CA THR A 127 8.70 16.60 -7.39
C THR A 127 9.77 15.53 -7.65
N GLY A 128 10.12 14.73 -6.63
CA GLY A 128 11.19 13.74 -6.69
C GLY A 128 12.59 14.35 -6.82
N SER A 129 12.74 15.66 -6.60
CA SER A 129 14.02 16.36 -6.74
C SER A 129 14.91 16.26 -5.51
N HIS A 130 14.44 15.61 -4.45
CA HIS A 130 15.09 15.54 -3.14
C HIS A 130 15.49 16.92 -2.60
N GLY A 131 14.55 17.87 -2.58
CA GLY A 131 14.82 19.22 -2.12
C GLY A 131 15.75 19.98 -3.07
N GLN A 132 15.59 19.76 -4.37
CA GLN A 132 16.39 20.33 -5.46
C GLN A 132 17.85 19.86 -5.51
N THR A 133 18.19 18.74 -4.85
CA THR A 133 19.53 18.13 -4.90
C THR A 133 19.72 17.20 -6.10
N THR A 134 18.64 16.81 -6.77
CA THR A 134 18.62 15.97 -7.96
C THR A 134 17.62 16.51 -9.00
N PRO A 135 17.75 16.15 -10.30
CA PRO A 135 16.75 16.53 -11.30
C PRO A 135 15.35 16.05 -10.91
N SER A 136 14.36 16.93 -11.06
CA SER A 136 12.97 16.59 -10.71
C SER A 136 12.42 15.49 -11.62
N LEU A 137 11.85 14.46 -10.99
CA LEU A 137 11.14 13.37 -11.66
C LEU A 137 9.73 13.78 -12.09
N PHE A 138 9.08 14.64 -11.30
CA PHE A 138 7.71 15.11 -11.50
C PHE A 138 7.62 16.64 -11.37
N PRO A 139 8.24 17.40 -12.30
CA PRO A 139 8.46 18.84 -12.13
C PRO A 139 7.17 19.67 -12.06
N ASP A 140 6.09 19.17 -12.67
CA ASP A 140 4.81 19.84 -12.77
C ASP A 140 3.69 19.16 -11.96
N VAL A 141 4.04 18.32 -10.97
CA VAL A 141 3.07 17.58 -10.13
C VAL A 141 2.04 18.49 -9.42
N PHE A 142 2.39 19.75 -9.15
CA PHE A 142 1.48 20.75 -8.56
C PHE A 142 1.18 21.93 -9.50
N THR A 143 1.33 21.73 -10.81
CA THR A 143 0.93 22.72 -11.84
C THR A 143 0.20 22.08 -13.02
N SER A 144 0.27 20.76 -13.17
CA SER A 144 -0.40 19.96 -14.20
C SER A 144 -1.36 18.96 -13.56
N ALA A 145 -2.65 19.05 -13.93
CA ALA A 145 -3.67 18.12 -13.47
C ALA A 145 -3.34 16.66 -13.83
N ASP A 146 -2.76 16.45 -15.01
CA ASP A 146 -2.48 15.11 -15.52
C ASP A 146 -1.26 14.49 -14.82
N THR A 147 -0.23 15.28 -14.53
CA THR A 147 0.90 14.84 -13.70
C THR A 147 0.45 14.59 -12.27
N ALA A 148 -0.36 15.48 -11.69
CA ALA A 148 -0.91 15.30 -10.34
C ALA A 148 -1.68 13.99 -10.21
N LEU A 149 -2.59 13.70 -11.15
CA LEU A 149 -3.37 12.46 -11.15
C LEU A 149 -2.51 11.23 -11.46
N ALA A 150 -1.48 11.35 -12.30
CA ALA A 150 -0.52 10.27 -12.54
C ALA A 150 0.27 9.92 -11.28
N VAL A 151 0.79 10.90 -10.54
CA VAL A 151 1.48 10.67 -9.27
C VAL A 151 0.50 10.13 -8.22
N ALA A 152 -0.74 10.63 -8.18
CA ALA A 152 -1.78 10.08 -7.30
C ALA A 152 -2.02 8.59 -7.57
N GLN A 153 -2.18 8.19 -8.84
CA GLN A 153 -2.31 6.78 -9.21
C GLN A 153 -1.10 5.97 -8.73
N VAL A 154 0.12 6.45 -8.96
CA VAL A 154 1.35 5.75 -8.56
C VAL A 154 1.40 5.52 -7.07
N LEU A 155 0.99 6.49 -6.26
CA LEU A 155 0.98 6.36 -4.81
C LEU A 155 -0.06 5.36 -4.30
N GLU A 156 -1.25 5.32 -4.89
CA GLU A 156 -2.29 4.34 -4.52
C GLU A 156 -1.97 2.93 -5.05
N ASP A 157 -1.46 2.79 -6.27
CA ASP A 157 -0.98 1.48 -6.76
C ASP A 157 0.18 0.97 -5.88
N PHE A 158 1.09 1.87 -5.48
CA PHE A 158 2.17 1.56 -4.56
C PHE A 158 1.65 1.09 -3.20
N SER A 159 0.63 1.74 -2.63
CA SER A 159 0.10 1.38 -1.32
C SER A 159 -0.50 -0.02 -1.33
N VAL A 160 -1.30 -0.36 -2.33
CA VAL A 160 -1.88 -1.71 -2.49
C VAL A 160 -0.78 -2.78 -2.48
N ARG A 161 0.25 -2.62 -3.30
CA ARG A 161 1.38 -3.55 -3.38
C ARG A 161 2.20 -3.63 -2.07
N ALA A 162 2.43 -2.48 -1.43
CA ALA A 162 3.18 -2.41 -0.18
C ALA A 162 2.45 -3.10 0.97
N TYR A 163 1.13 -2.88 1.08
CA TYR A 163 0.26 -3.55 2.05
C TYR A 163 0.26 -5.05 1.86
N GLN A 164 0.07 -5.53 0.62
CA GLN A 164 0.06 -6.95 0.29
C GLN A 164 1.36 -7.63 0.71
N GLY A 165 2.50 -6.98 0.48
CA GLY A 165 3.80 -7.48 0.90
C GLY A 165 4.01 -7.57 2.41
N GLN A 166 3.18 -6.89 3.22
CA GLN A 166 3.24 -6.97 4.68
C GLN A 166 2.26 -7.99 5.27
N LEU A 167 1.28 -8.51 4.51
CA LEU A 167 0.24 -9.39 5.04
C LEU A 167 0.83 -10.65 5.69
N ALA A 168 1.87 -11.25 5.11
CA ALA A 168 2.51 -12.44 5.68
C ALA A 168 3.02 -12.21 7.12
N SER A 169 3.55 -11.03 7.41
CA SER A 169 4.02 -10.65 8.76
C SER A 169 2.86 -10.55 9.77
N LEU A 170 1.64 -10.28 9.29
CA LEU A 170 0.43 -10.10 10.10
C LEU A 170 -0.36 -11.38 10.36
N MET A 171 -0.03 -12.49 9.68
CA MET A 171 -0.81 -13.75 9.75
C MET A 171 -0.95 -14.34 11.16
N SER A 172 -0.06 -13.99 12.08
CA SER A 172 -0.14 -14.44 13.48
C SER A 172 -1.14 -13.64 14.33
N ASN A 173 -1.74 -12.58 13.80
CA ASN A 173 -2.69 -11.73 14.49
C ASN A 173 -3.89 -11.39 13.59
N ASN A 174 -5.00 -12.12 13.78
CA ASN A 174 -6.21 -11.98 12.97
C ASN A 174 -6.82 -10.58 13.02
N ASP A 175 -6.75 -9.89 14.16
CA ASP A 175 -7.32 -8.54 14.31
C ASP A 175 -6.53 -7.50 13.50
N LEU A 176 -5.20 -7.58 13.55
CA LEU A 176 -4.34 -6.73 12.73
C LEU A 176 -4.46 -7.08 11.25
N MET A 177 -4.59 -8.37 10.92
CA MET A 177 -4.84 -8.81 9.55
C MET A 177 -6.16 -8.24 9.01
N ASP A 178 -7.27 -8.38 9.74
CA ASP A 178 -8.58 -7.84 9.33
C ASP A 178 -8.53 -6.31 9.15
N LEU A 179 -7.89 -5.60 10.10
CA LEU A 179 -7.69 -4.16 10.02
C LEU A 179 -6.93 -3.75 8.74
N VAL A 180 -5.79 -4.38 8.48
CA VAL A 180 -4.94 -4.03 7.32
C VAL A 180 -5.58 -4.46 6.01
N VAL A 181 -6.26 -5.60 5.93
CA VAL A 181 -6.96 -6.04 4.70
C VAL A 181 -8.13 -5.11 4.35
N ARG A 182 -8.86 -4.58 5.34
CA ARG A 182 -9.91 -3.58 5.10
C ARG A 182 -9.34 -2.28 4.54
N MET A 183 -8.20 -1.82 5.07
CA MET A 183 -7.49 -0.65 4.56
C MET A 183 -6.94 -0.90 3.15
N TYR A 184 -6.31 -2.04 2.91
CA TYR A 184 -5.88 -2.49 1.57
C TYR A 184 -7.01 -2.43 0.54
N ALA A 185 -8.22 -2.89 0.91
CA ALA A 185 -9.37 -2.82 0.01
C ALA A 185 -9.87 -1.38 -0.24
N VAL A 186 -9.61 -0.44 0.69
CA VAL A 186 -9.88 1.00 0.49
C VAL A 186 -8.89 1.57 -0.53
N GLU A 187 -7.59 1.28 -0.37
CA GLU A 187 -6.53 1.72 -1.28
C GLU A 187 -6.76 1.20 -2.71
N GLY A 188 -7.17 -0.07 -2.86
CA GLY A 188 -7.53 -0.61 -4.18
C GLY A 188 -8.68 0.15 -4.86
N ARG A 189 -9.64 0.67 -4.09
CA ARG A 189 -10.72 1.52 -4.64
C ARG A 189 -10.22 2.91 -5.03
N HIS A 190 -9.29 3.49 -4.27
CA HIS A 190 -8.67 4.76 -4.63
C HIS A 190 -7.88 4.62 -5.94
N ALA A 191 -7.04 3.59 -6.05
CA ALA A 191 -6.26 3.28 -7.25
C ALA A 191 -7.17 3.15 -8.49
N ALA A 192 -8.22 2.33 -8.40
CA ALA A 192 -9.18 2.15 -9.48
C ALA A 192 -9.92 3.44 -9.86
N HIS A 193 -10.27 4.26 -8.86
CA HIS A 193 -10.94 5.55 -9.09
C HIS A 193 -10.03 6.54 -9.81
N LEU A 194 -8.77 6.69 -9.38
CA LEU A 194 -7.80 7.59 -10.01
C LEU A 194 -7.45 7.15 -11.43
N ARG A 195 -7.26 5.84 -11.65
CA ARG A 195 -7.09 5.25 -12.99
C ARG A 195 -8.28 5.60 -13.89
N ARG A 196 -9.52 5.50 -13.38
CA ARG A 196 -10.72 5.88 -14.11
C ARG A 196 -10.79 7.39 -14.40
N LEU A 197 -10.43 8.25 -13.45
CA LEU A 197 -10.36 9.70 -13.66
C LEU A 197 -9.36 10.04 -14.76
N ARG A 198 -8.18 9.41 -14.76
CA ARG A 198 -7.18 9.57 -15.82
C ARG A 198 -7.69 9.07 -17.17
N GLN A 199 -8.37 7.92 -17.19
CA GLN A 199 -9.00 7.38 -18.40
C GLN A 199 -10.03 8.35 -18.99
N GLN A 200 -10.89 8.95 -18.15
CA GLN A 200 -11.86 9.96 -18.58
C GLN A 200 -11.20 11.24 -19.14
N ARG A 201 -9.94 11.47 -18.77
CA ARG A 201 -9.11 12.56 -19.29
C ARG A 201 -8.24 12.15 -20.48
N GLY A 202 -8.44 10.95 -21.03
CA GLY A 202 -7.80 10.48 -22.24
C GLY A 202 -6.54 9.63 -22.03
N ALA A 203 -6.16 9.30 -20.79
CA ALA A 203 -5.09 8.35 -20.55
C ALA A 203 -5.49 6.93 -20.99
N SER A 204 -4.60 6.22 -21.67
CA SER A 204 -4.77 4.79 -21.97
C SER A 204 -4.39 3.97 -20.76
N VAL A 205 -5.33 3.79 -19.83
CA VAL A 205 -5.11 3.08 -18.57
C VAL A 205 -6.34 2.25 -18.19
N LYS A 206 -6.12 1.07 -17.61
CA LYS A 206 -7.17 0.21 -17.05
C LYS A 206 -7.44 0.58 -15.58
N PRO A 207 -8.63 0.27 -15.03
CA PRO A 207 -8.94 0.49 -13.61
C PRO A 207 -8.12 -0.38 -12.63
N TRP A 208 -7.25 -1.25 -13.13
CA TRP A 208 -6.35 -2.14 -12.41
C TRP A 208 -5.02 -2.24 -13.17
N ILE A 209 -3.98 -2.80 -12.55
CA ILE A 209 -2.67 -3.02 -13.18
C ILE A 209 -2.76 -4.17 -14.19
N SER A 210 -2.05 -4.07 -15.32
CA SER A 210 -1.98 -5.11 -16.35
C SER A 210 -0.53 -5.27 -16.80
N GLY A 211 0.09 -6.42 -16.50
CA GLY A 211 1.54 -6.58 -16.64
C GLY A 211 2.27 -5.51 -15.84
N THR A 212 3.31 -4.87 -16.40
CA THR A 212 3.97 -3.73 -15.74
C THR A 212 3.28 -2.38 -16.04
N ASP A 213 2.10 -2.39 -16.66
CA ASP A 213 1.36 -1.18 -17.09
C ASP A 213 2.24 -0.21 -17.92
N GLY A 214 3.15 -0.77 -18.73
CA GLY A 214 4.12 0.01 -19.53
C GLY A 214 5.12 0.79 -18.69
N ASP A 215 5.49 0.27 -17.52
CA ASP A 215 6.33 0.91 -16.49
C ASP A 215 5.67 2.13 -15.82
N GLY A 216 4.34 2.18 -15.87
CA GLY A 216 3.51 3.18 -15.21
C GLY A 216 3.25 4.43 -16.03
N PRO A 217 2.64 5.47 -15.42
CA PRO A 217 2.16 6.62 -16.16
C PRO A 217 3.22 7.64 -16.56
N ILE A 218 4.42 7.62 -15.95
CA ILE A 218 5.51 8.56 -16.21
C ILE A 218 6.85 7.78 -16.23
N PRO A 219 7.09 6.91 -17.22
CA PRO A 219 8.36 6.21 -17.33
C PRO A 219 9.49 7.17 -17.76
N PRO A 220 10.74 6.96 -17.30
CA PRO A 220 11.18 5.86 -16.45
C PRO A 220 10.94 6.09 -14.95
N ALA A 221 10.48 7.27 -14.54
CA ALA A 221 10.35 7.65 -13.12
C ALA A 221 9.43 6.71 -12.33
N THR A 222 8.38 6.18 -12.97
CA THR A 222 7.42 5.27 -12.34
C THR A 222 7.78 3.79 -12.43
N ALA A 223 8.79 3.42 -13.23
CA ALA A 223 9.14 2.02 -13.48
C ALA A 223 9.40 1.20 -12.21
N PRO A 224 10.09 1.73 -11.17
CA PRO A 224 10.31 0.96 -9.94
C PRO A 224 9.02 0.55 -9.21
N ILE A 225 7.93 1.29 -9.39
CA ILE A 225 6.63 1.03 -8.75
C ILE A 225 5.84 -0.07 -9.45
N TYR A 226 6.14 -0.39 -10.71
CA TYR A 226 5.47 -1.47 -11.45
C TYR A 226 6.41 -2.65 -11.76
N ALA A 227 7.68 -2.52 -11.36
CA ALA A 227 8.65 -3.60 -11.45
C ALA A 227 8.10 -4.85 -10.72
N GLY A 228 8.11 -5.99 -11.42
CA GLY A 228 7.62 -7.26 -10.89
C GLY A 228 6.12 -7.51 -11.04
N GLU A 229 5.30 -6.55 -11.49
CA GLU A 229 3.84 -6.80 -11.69
C GLU A 229 3.54 -7.78 -12.84
N GLY A 230 4.49 -7.96 -13.77
CA GLY A 230 4.36 -8.91 -14.87
C GLY A 230 4.64 -10.38 -14.53
N GLN A 231 4.69 -10.75 -13.25
CA GLN A 231 5.01 -12.12 -12.86
C GLN A 231 3.87 -13.07 -13.20
N LEU A 232 4.24 -14.24 -13.72
CA LEU A 232 3.28 -15.28 -14.14
C LEU A 232 3.33 -16.51 -13.23
N GLU A 233 4.18 -16.49 -12.20
CA GLU A 233 4.38 -17.58 -11.25
C GLU A 233 4.07 -17.10 -9.84
N GLN A 234 3.21 -17.85 -9.13
CA GLN A 234 2.94 -17.63 -7.71
C GLN A 234 3.48 -18.77 -6.86
N LEU A 235 3.92 -18.42 -5.65
CA LEU A 235 4.28 -19.41 -4.65
C LEU A 235 3.00 -19.90 -3.95
N ALA A 236 2.50 -21.07 -4.37
CA ALA A 236 1.41 -21.72 -3.68
C ALA A 236 1.95 -22.50 -2.48
N THR A 237 1.71 -21.98 -1.28
CA THR A 237 1.94 -22.73 -0.03
C THR A 237 0.61 -23.32 0.43
N VAL A 238 0.32 -24.55 -0.01
CA VAL A 238 -0.78 -25.33 0.57
C VAL A 238 -0.20 -26.08 1.76
N SER A 239 -0.77 -25.94 2.96
CA SER A 239 -0.26 -26.51 4.23
C SER A 239 0.03 -28.03 4.24
N VAL A 240 -0.26 -28.74 3.15
CA VAL A 240 -0.09 -30.19 2.99
C VAL A 240 1.02 -30.53 1.96
N TYR A 241 1.59 -29.55 1.26
CA TYR A 241 2.62 -29.77 0.24
C TYR A 241 3.82 -28.84 0.40
N PRO A 242 5.04 -29.27 0.00
CA PRO A 242 6.15 -28.34 -0.16
C PRO A 242 5.71 -27.21 -1.10
N PRO A 243 6.21 -25.98 -0.92
CA PRO A 243 5.81 -24.85 -1.74
C PRO A 243 6.05 -25.18 -3.22
N VAL A 244 4.98 -25.08 -4.03
CA VAL A 244 5.02 -25.32 -5.48
C VAL A 244 4.84 -23.99 -6.17
N LYS A 245 5.77 -23.66 -7.07
CA LYS A 245 5.56 -22.55 -8.01
C LYS A 245 4.56 -22.97 -9.05
N THR A 246 3.44 -22.25 -9.12
CA THR A 246 2.36 -22.54 -10.07
C THR A 246 2.26 -21.41 -11.08
N SER A 247 2.27 -21.76 -12.36
CA SER A 247 1.98 -20.79 -13.42
C SER A 247 0.50 -20.46 -13.42
N LEU A 248 0.18 -19.17 -13.44
CA LEU A 248 -1.20 -18.68 -13.41
C LEU A 248 -1.92 -18.88 -14.73
N VAL A 249 -1.18 -18.84 -15.83
CA VAL A 249 -1.73 -19.09 -17.16
C VAL A 249 -2.33 -20.50 -17.23
N ALA A 250 -1.74 -21.47 -16.50
CA ALA A 250 -2.26 -22.82 -16.39
C ALA A 250 -3.54 -22.94 -15.55
N LEU A 251 -3.90 -21.93 -14.76
CA LEU A 251 -5.12 -21.87 -13.96
C LEU A 251 -6.28 -21.19 -14.71
N LEU A 252 -6.01 -20.51 -15.82
CA LEU A 252 -7.04 -19.89 -16.65
C LEU A 252 -7.77 -20.97 -17.46
N PRO A 253 -9.09 -20.84 -17.68
CA PRO A 253 -9.81 -21.77 -18.55
C PRO A 253 -9.22 -21.69 -19.97
N THR A 254 -8.93 -22.84 -20.57
CA THR A 254 -8.49 -22.93 -21.97
C THR A 254 -9.67 -22.61 -22.89
N LEU A 255 -9.90 -21.33 -23.14
CA LEU A 255 -10.87 -20.86 -24.13
C LEU A 255 -10.14 -20.68 -25.47
N PRO A 256 -10.57 -21.34 -26.56
CA PRO A 256 -9.87 -21.31 -27.87
C PRO A 256 -9.85 -19.94 -28.56
N VAL A 257 -10.30 -18.88 -27.89
CA VAL A 257 -10.46 -17.52 -28.42
C VAL A 257 -9.40 -16.55 -27.86
N LEU A 258 -8.72 -16.88 -26.75
CA LEU A 258 -7.76 -15.97 -26.12
C LEU A 258 -6.34 -16.17 -26.67
N THR A 259 -5.73 -15.08 -27.15
CA THR A 259 -4.31 -15.01 -27.52
C THR A 259 -3.41 -15.15 -26.29
N ASP A 260 -2.14 -15.53 -26.48
CA ASP A 260 -1.16 -15.60 -25.39
C ASP A 260 -0.99 -14.27 -24.65
N ALA A 261 -1.10 -13.15 -25.37
CA ALA A 261 -1.03 -11.82 -24.77
C ALA A 261 -2.23 -11.54 -23.85
N GLU A 262 -3.44 -11.93 -24.27
CA GLU A 262 -4.66 -11.80 -23.47
C GLU A 262 -4.63 -12.72 -22.25
N GLN A 263 -4.09 -13.94 -22.37
CA GLN A 263 -3.93 -14.86 -21.24
C GLN A 263 -2.93 -14.33 -20.21
N LYS A 264 -1.78 -13.80 -20.65
CA LYS A 264 -0.80 -13.19 -19.75
C LYS A 264 -1.36 -11.95 -19.06
N ALA A 265 -2.05 -11.10 -19.81
CA ALA A 265 -2.73 -9.93 -19.26
C ALA A 265 -3.74 -10.38 -18.19
N ALA A 266 -4.65 -11.31 -18.52
CA ALA A 266 -5.63 -11.83 -17.57
C ALA A 266 -5.00 -12.45 -16.30
N ALA A 267 -3.86 -13.13 -16.44
CA ALA A 267 -3.13 -13.68 -15.29
C ALA A 267 -2.60 -12.57 -14.36
N THR A 268 -1.96 -11.54 -14.92
CA THR A 268 -1.42 -10.41 -14.14
C THR A 268 -2.49 -9.45 -13.62
N GLU A 269 -3.67 -9.43 -14.23
CA GLU A 269 -4.77 -8.56 -13.83
C GLU A 269 -5.60 -9.12 -12.66
N ALA A 270 -5.33 -10.37 -12.24
CA ALA A 270 -6.09 -11.04 -11.19
C ALA A 270 -5.76 -10.55 -9.78
N TYR A 271 -4.54 -10.02 -9.58
CA TYR A 271 -4.06 -9.46 -8.32
C TYR A 271 -2.78 -8.65 -8.60
N ASP A 272 -2.49 -7.71 -7.72
CA ASP A 272 -1.22 -6.96 -7.76
C ASP A 272 -0.11 -7.79 -7.08
N GLU A 273 1.15 -7.61 -7.47
CA GLU A 273 2.29 -8.34 -6.90
C GLU A 273 2.83 -7.63 -5.65
N PRO A 274 3.11 -8.37 -4.56
CA PRO A 274 3.57 -7.77 -3.30
C PRO A 274 4.95 -7.15 -3.44
N LEU A 275 5.15 -5.98 -2.80
CA LEU A 275 6.47 -5.40 -2.63
C LEU A 275 7.13 -5.90 -1.34
N THR A 276 8.40 -6.28 -1.41
CA THR A 276 9.19 -6.49 -0.20
C THR A 276 9.35 -5.17 0.57
N THR A 277 9.61 -5.26 1.87
CA THR A 277 9.89 -4.07 2.71
C THR A 277 11.01 -3.20 2.13
N ALA A 278 12.06 -3.82 1.57
CA ALA A 278 13.18 -3.09 0.98
C ALA A 278 12.81 -2.39 -0.34
N GLU A 279 11.93 -2.97 -1.15
CA GLU A 279 11.41 -2.30 -2.35
C GLU A 279 10.51 -1.14 -1.98
N ALA A 280 9.58 -1.35 -1.04
CA ALA A 280 8.68 -0.30 -0.59
C ALA A 280 9.44 0.90 0.00
N GLN A 281 10.49 0.64 0.80
CA GLN A 281 11.36 1.70 1.32
C GLN A 281 12.11 2.46 0.22
N ARG A 282 12.60 1.77 -0.83
CA ARG A 282 13.25 2.42 -1.98
C ARG A 282 12.28 3.28 -2.78
N ILE A 283 11.04 2.83 -2.96
CA ILE A 283 10.01 3.61 -3.65
C ILE A 283 9.63 4.86 -2.84
N MET A 284 9.37 4.72 -1.54
CA MET A 284 9.10 5.90 -0.69
C MET A 284 10.26 6.88 -0.67
N ALA A 285 11.50 6.39 -0.74
CA ALA A 285 12.69 7.24 -0.73
C ALA A 285 12.70 8.24 -1.89
N LEU A 286 12.04 7.97 -3.02
CA LEU A 286 11.90 8.92 -4.14
C LEU A 286 11.29 10.26 -3.71
N PHE A 287 10.51 10.28 -2.62
CA PHE A 287 9.78 11.44 -2.16
C PHE A 287 10.28 11.99 -0.83
N VAL A 288 11.19 11.31 -0.12
CA VAL A 288 11.63 11.71 1.22
C VAL A 288 12.83 12.65 1.14
N ILE A 289 12.82 13.69 1.98
CA ILE A 289 13.92 14.65 2.19
C ILE A 289 14.31 14.78 3.65
#